data_AF-A0A7S2EA12-F1
#
_entry.id   AF-A0A7S2EA12-F1
#
_cell.length_a   1.000
_cell.length_b   1.000
_cell.length_c   1.000
_cell.angle_alpha   90.00
_cell.angle_beta   90.00
_cell.angle_gamma   90.00
#
_symmetry.space_group_name_H-M   'P 1'
#
loop_
_entity.id
_entity.type
_entity.pdbx_description
1 polymer ?
#
loop_
_entity_poly.entity_id
_entity_poly.type
_entity_poly.pdbx_seq_one_letter_code
_entity_poly.pdbx_strand_id
1 'polypeptide(L)'
;DARAAQKAEEILDRMRLLAEEGDEDVRPDTASFSTVINAWARSHNLDKAERALDLYKQMCELYEASGQSNEKVRPNVIIYNAVMNACAFTMGDSIEQHRAMEIAHSMLTQLEKSEHGTPDQITYGTFLKVCANQMPEGETRDQIVNVVFRKCARDGQVGQMVLQQMKALASPAVYEKFFQKSLDEDVNVNDLPLEWRCNVVEGRKRRRRHLA
;
A
#
# COMPACT_ATOMS: atom_id res chain seq x y z
N ASP A 1 5.67 20.30 0.72
CA ASP A 1 6.87 20.81 0.03
C ASP A 1 7.41 19.71 -0.88
N ALA A 2 7.58 19.99 -2.17
CA ALA A 2 8.11 19.04 -3.15
C ALA A 2 9.58 18.66 -2.86
N ARG A 3 10.36 19.58 -2.29
CA ARG A 3 11.80 19.40 -2.03
C ARG A 3 12.09 18.46 -0.86
N ALA A 4 11.13 18.25 0.03
CA ALA A 4 11.30 17.38 1.19
C ALA A 4 11.49 15.91 0.78
N ALA A 5 10.77 15.45 -0.26
CA ALA A 5 10.90 14.10 -0.78
C ALA A 5 12.27 13.88 -1.46
N GLN A 6 12.68 14.85 -2.29
CA GLN A 6 13.98 14.83 -2.97
C GLN A 6 15.14 14.77 -1.96
N LYS A 7 15.11 15.60 -0.92
CA LYS A 7 16.13 15.55 0.15
C LYS A 7 16.14 14.23 0.91
N ALA A 8 14.98 13.63 1.15
CA ALA A 8 14.90 12.33 1.80
C ALA A 8 15.52 11.24 0.92
N GLU A 9 15.33 11.31 -0.39
CA GLU A 9 15.96 10.43 -1.37
C GLU A 9 17.47 10.65 -1.46
N GLU A 10 17.95 11.89 -1.51
CA GLU A 10 19.39 12.21 -1.48
C GLU A 10 20.09 11.61 -0.25
N ILE A 11 19.43 11.62 0.92
CA ILE A 11 19.94 11.00 2.14
C ILE A 11 20.01 9.47 1.98
N LEU A 12 18.97 8.84 1.41
CA LEU A 12 18.96 7.41 1.15
C LEU A 12 20.07 6.99 0.17
N ASP A 13 20.29 7.77 -0.88
CA ASP A 13 21.40 7.54 -1.82
C ASP A 13 22.76 7.70 -1.14
N ARG A 14 22.90 8.68 -0.23
CA ARG A 14 24.12 8.84 0.56
C ARG A 14 24.35 7.65 1.50
N MET A 15 23.31 7.12 2.14
CA MET A 15 23.38 5.91 2.96
C MET A 15 23.88 4.71 2.16
N ARG A 16 23.38 4.55 0.92
CA ARG A 16 23.83 3.47 0.02
C ARG A 16 25.29 3.60 -0.36
N LEU A 17 25.71 4.79 -0.79
CA LEU A 17 27.08 5.04 -1.19
C LEU A 17 28.06 4.77 -0.05
N LEU A 18 27.76 5.24 1.17
CA LEU A 18 28.61 4.99 2.33
C LEU A 18 28.68 3.49 2.68
N ALA A 19 27.58 2.76 2.53
CA ALA A 19 27.57 1.31 2.73
C ALA A 19 28.37 0.55 1.66
N GLU A 20 28.40 1.04 0.42
CA GLU A 20 29.27 0.52 -0.65
C GLU A 20 30.76 0.83 -0.39
N GLU A 21 31.05 1.97 0.25
CA GLU A 21 32.39 2.37 0.72
C GLU A 21 32.85 1.61 1.98
N GLY A 22 31.99 0.76 2.56
CA GLY A 22 32.30 -0.13 3.68
C GLY A 22 31.76 0.30 5.05
N ASP A 23 30.99 1.40 5.12
CA ASP A 23 30.29 1.81 6.35
C ASP A 23 28.96 1.04 6.50
N GLU A 24 29.06 -0.15 7.09
CA GLU A 24 27.91 -1.06 7.29
C GLU A 24 26.83 -0.50 8.24
N ASP A 25 27.20 0.43 9.13
CA ASP A 25 26.29 0.97 10.16
C ASP A 25 25.22 1.91 9.56
N VAL A 26 25.49 2.48 8.38
CA VAL A 26 24.57 3.40 7.69
C VAL A 26 23.81 2.73 6.54
N ARG A 27 23.94 1.42 6.36
CA ARG A 27 23.23 0.67 5.31
C ARG A 27 21.72 0.86 5.41
N PRO A 28 21.03 1.22 4.31
CA PRO A 28 19.58 1.40 4.35
C PRO A 28 18.85 0.07 4.58
N ASP A 29 17.70 0.17 5.24
CA ASP A 29 16.80 -0.92 5.51
C ASP A 29 15.40 -0.62 4.98
N THR A 30 14.45 -1.54 5.19
CA THR A 30 13.05 -1.37 4.81
C THR A 30 12.42 -0.11 5.41
N ALA A 31 12.84 0.32 6.60
CA ALA A 31 12.34 1.55 7.22
C ALA A 31 12.87 2.80 6.49
N SER A 32 14.14 2.82 6.09
CA SER A 32 14.72 3.88 5.26
C SER A 32 13.96 4.03 3.94
N PHE A 33 13.78 2.93 3.18
CA PHE A 33 13.06 2.96 1.91
C PHE A 33 11.60 3.36 2.07
N SER A 34 10.87 2.76 3.01
CA SER A 34 9.46 3.09 3.23
C SER A 34 9.25 4.53 3.71
N THR A 35 10.21 5.11 4.42
CA THR A 35 10.18 6.53 4.82
C THR A 35 10.28 7.45 3.62
N VAL A 36 11.22 7.20 2.71
CA VAL A 36 11.40 8.01 1.49
C VAL A 36 10.19 7.87 0.56
N ILE A 37 9.68 6.65 0.35
CA ILE A 37 8.46 6.44 -0.46
C ILE A 37 7.25 7.18 0.13
N ASN A 38 7.08 7.16 1.45
CA ASN A 38 6.01 7.94 2.10
C ASN A 38 6.23 9.45 1.99
N ALA A 39 7.47 9.93 1.98
CA ALA A 39 7.78 11.34 1.70
C ALA A 39 7.35 11.72 0.28
N TRP A 40 7.63 10.88 -0.72
CA TRP A 40 7.14 11.04 -2.09
C TRP A 40 5.61 11.06 -2.17
N ALA A 41 4.94 10.08 -1.55
CA ALA A 41 3.48 10.01 -1.51
C ALA A 41 2.83 11.32 -1.03
N ARG A 42 3.44 11.95 -0.01
CA ARG A 42 2.93 13.19 0.61
C ARG A 42 3.45 14.48 -0.05
N SER A 43 4.32 14.37 -1.04
CA SER A 43 4.88 15.52 -1.76
C SER A 43 3.83 16.16 -2.70
N HIS A 44 4.19 17.23 -3.40
CA HIS A 44 3.37 17.81 -4.47
C HIS A 44 3.91 17.48 -5.88
N ASN A 45 4.84 16.53 -5.98
CA ASN A 45 5.37 16.11 -7.28
C ASN A 45 4.31 15.30 -8.05
N LEU A 46 4.39 15.25 -9.38
CA LEU A 46 3.41 14.54 -10.21
C LEU A 46 3.79 13.06 -10.38
N ASP A 47 5.09 12.77 -10.41
CA ASP A 47 5.71 11.46 -10.68
C ASP A 47 5.80 10.54 -9.47
N LYS A 48 5.03 10.81 -8.39
CA LYS A 48 5.15 10.10 -7.09
C LYS A 48 5.04 8.58 -7.21
N ALA A 49 4.12 8.09 -8.05
CA ALA A 49 3.90 6.65 -8.22
C ALA A 49 5.10 5.97 -8.89
N GLU A 50 5.66 6.57 -9.94
CA GLU A 50 6.84 6.05 -10.64
C GLU A 50 8.07 6.13 -9.74
N ARG A 51 8.30 7.25 -9.06
CA ARG A 51 9.41 7.36 -8.09
C ARG A 51 9.31 6.35 -6.95
N ALA A 52 8.11 6.12 -6.42
CA ALA A 52 7.88 5.09 -5.42
C ALA A 52 8.18 3.69 -5.94
N LEU A 53 7.78 3.38 -7.18
CA LEU A 53 8.06 2.11 -7.82
C LEU A 53 9.57 1.91 -8.08
N ASP A 54 10.27 2.95 -8.52
CA ASP A 54 11.72 2.92 -8.74
C ASP A 54 12.48 2.65 -7.44
N LEU A 55 12.11 3.32 -6.35
CA LEU A 55 12.69 3.07 -5.03
C LEU A 55 12.43 1.64 -4.54
N TYR A 56 11.24 1.10 -4.80
CA TYR A 56 10.95 -0.32 -4.51
C TYR A 56 11.83 -1.26 -5.34
N LYS A 57 11.99 -1.01 -6.65
CA LYS A 57 12.88 -1.84 -7.50
C LYS A 57 14.32 -1.80 -7.00
N GLN A 58 14.83 -0.63 -6.64
CA GLN A 58 16.17 -0.47 -6.07
C GLN A 58 16.32 -1.26 -4.76
N MET A 59 15.30 -1.28 -3.91
CA MET A 59 15.28 -2.11 -2.70
C MET A 59 15.36 -3.61 -3.04
N CYS A 60 14.60 -4.07 -4.04
CA CYS A 60 14.65 -5.45 -4.54
C CYS A 60 16.04 -5.80 -5.08
N GLU A 61 16.63 -4.93 -5.90
CA GLU A 61 17.97 -5.12 -6.46
C GLU A 61 19.03 -5.25 -5.36
N LEU A 62 18.96 -4.42 -4.30
CA LEU A 62 19.85 -4.53 -3.14
C LEU A 62 19.67 -5.85 -2.38
N TYR A 63 18.42 -6.31 -2.22
CA TYR A 63 18.14 -7.59 -1.58
C TYR A 63 18.70 -8.76 -2.41
N GLU A 64 18.49 -8.74 -3.72
CA GLU A 64 19.00 -9.75 -4.66
C GLU A 64 20.53 -9.76 -4.72
N ALA A 65 21.17 -8.59 -4.77
CA ALA A 65 22.63 -8.45 -4.75
C ALA A 65 23.27 -9.02 -3.48
N SER A 66 22.52 -9.06 -2.37
CA SER A 66 22.94 -9.74 -1.13
C SER A 66 22.81 -11.27 -1.17
N GLY A 67 22.42 -11.85 -2.30
CA GLY A 67 22.04 -13.26 -2.40
C GLY A 67 20.79 -13.59 -1.58
N GLN A 68 19.89 -12.61 -1.43
CA GLN A 68 18.66 -12.71 -0.62
C GLN A 68 18.94 -13.08 0.85
N SER A 69 20.06 -12.61 1.40
CA SER A 69 20.47 -12.90 2.78
C SER A 69 20.32 -11.72 3.73
N ASN A 70 20.23 -10.50 3.20
CA ASN A 70 20.08 -9.30 4.02
C ASN A 70 18.60 -9.04 4.37
N GLU A 71 18.14 -9.64 5.47
CA GLU A 71 16.77 -9.46 5.97
C GLU A 71 16.40 -7.99 6.25
N LYS A 72 17.38 -7.11 6.54
CA LYS A 72 17.08 -5.69 6.81
C LYS A 72 16.50 -4.96 5.60
N VAL A 73 16.84 -5.38 4.38
CA VAL A 73 16.35 -4.78 3.12
C VAL A 73 15.39 -5.71 2.37
N ARG A 74 14.94 -6.78 3.01
CA ARG A 74 13.98 -7.71 2.42
C ARG A 74 12.63 -7.00 2.19
N PRO A 75 12.06 -7.02 0.96
CA PRO A 75 10.73 -6.50 0.72
C PRO A 75 9.70 -7.16 1.63
N ASN A 76 8.77 -6.38 2.15
CA ASN A 76 7.68 -6.86 3.00
C ASN A 76 6.40 -6.04 2.79
N VAL A 77 5.28 -6.47 3.39
CA VAL A 77 3.97 -5.80 3.27
C VAL A 77 4.03 -4.26 3.44
N ILE A 78 4.93 -3.73 4.27
CA ILE A 78 5.08 -2.28 4.46
C ILE A 78 5.51 -1.58 3.17
N ILE A 79 6.50 -2.11 2.45
CA ILE A 79 7.00 -1.44 1.24
C ILE A 79 5.96 -1.46 0.11
N TYR A 80 5.24 -2.57 -0.05
CA TYR A 80 4.12 -2.67 -1.01
C TYR A 80 3.04 -1.63 -0.70
N ASN A 81 2.63 -1.54 0.57
CA ASN A 81 1.64 -0.56 1.00
C ASN A 81 2.12 0.88 0.82
N ALA A 82 3.41 1.16 1.01
CA ALA A 82 3.99 2.48 0.79
C ALA A 82 3.90 2.90 -0.70
N VAL A 83 4.24 2.00 -1.64
CA VAL A 83 4.11 2.26 -3.08
C VAL A 83 2.65 2.47 -3.48
N MET A 84 1.73 1.60 -3.03
CA MET A 84 0.30 1.77 -3.30
C MET A 84 -0.24 3.09 -2.72
N ASN A 85 0.23 3.50 -1.55
CA ASN A 85 -0.17 4.77 -0.96
C ASN A 85 0.35 5.96 -1.78
N ALA A 86 1.55 5.88 -2.38
CA ALA A 86 2.03 6.88 -3.33
C ALA A 86 1.11 6.97 -4.56
N CYS A 87 0.70 5.82 -5.11
CA CYS A 87 -0.27 5.76 -6.21
C CYS A 87 -1.61 6.42 -5.85
N ALA A 88 -2.11 6.21 -4.62
CA ALA A 88 -3.37 6.81 -4.17
C ALA A 88 -3.31 8.35 -4.11
N PHE A 89 -2.13 8.93 -3.94
CA PHE A 89 -1.91 10.38 -3.83
C PHE A 89 -1.30 11.00 -5.11
N THR A 90 -1.13 10.22 -6.17
CA THR A 90 -0.77 10.73 -7.48
C THR A 90 -1.88 11.65 -7.99
N MET A 91 -1.47 12.75 -8.60
CA MET A 91 -2.33 13.73 -9.24
C MET A 91 -1.90 13.83 -10.69
N GLY A 92 -2.85 14.01 -11.60
CA GLY A 92 -2.59 14.10 -13.03
C GLY A 92 -3.85 13.85 -13.84
N ASP A 93 -3.67 13.75 -15.14
CA ASP A 93 -4.71 13.40 -16.09
C ASP A 93 -5.03 11.89 -16.08
N SER A 94 -5.87 11.44 -17.00
CA SER A 94 -6.30 10.05 -17.06
C SER A 94 -5.15 9.07 -17.33
N ILE A 95 -4.06 9.51 -17.98
CA ILE A 95 -2.87 8.71 -18.23
C ILE A 95 -2.13 8.48 -16.91
N GLU A 96 -1.87 9.53 -16.12
CA GLU A 96 -1.23 9.38 -14.82
C GLU A 96 -2.10 8.57 -13.83
N GLN A 97 -3.41 8.78 -13.85
CA GLN A 97 -4.35 8.02 -13.03
C GLN A 97 -4.36 6.53 -13.40
N HIS A 98 -4.45 6.23 -14.69
CA HIS A 98 -4.38 4.85 -15.19
C HIS A 98 -3.06 4.20 -14.79
N ARG A 99 -1.96 4.93 -14.93
CA ARG A 99 -0.64 4.45 -14.56
C ARG A 99 -0.50 4.16 -13.07
N ALA A 100 -1.00 5.07 -12.21
CA ALA A 100 -1.03 4.84 -10.77
C ALA A 100 -1.85 3.60 -10.40
N MET A 101 -2.97 3.38 -11.10
CA MET A 101 -3.80 2.18 -10.92
C MET A 101 -3.08 0.90 -11.36
N GLU A 102 -2.39 0.90 -12.51
CA GLU A 102 -1.59 -0.23 -12.99
C GLU A 102 -0.49 -0.61 -11.98
N ILE A 103 0.25 0.37 -11.49
CA ILE A 103 1.31 0.17 -10.50
C ILE A 103 0.71 -0.45 -9.23
N ALA A 104 -0.37 0.12 -8.70
CA ALA A 104 -1.01 -0.41 -7.51
C ALA A 104 -1.51 -1.85 -7.69
N HIS A 105 -2.09 -2.17 -8.86
CA HIS A 105 -2.55 -3.53 -9.17
C HIS A 105 -1.40 -4.53 -9.26
N SER A 106 -0.30 -4.10 -9.88
CA SER A 106 0.94 -4.88 -9.94
C SER A 106 1.49 -5.14 -8.53
N MET A 107 1.54 -4.13 -7.66
CA MET A 107 2.02 -4.29 -6.28
C MET A 107 1.15 -5.28 -5.48
N LEU A 108 -0.18 -5.17 -5.56
CA LEU A 108 -1.08 -6.11 -4.87
C LEU A 108 -0.87 -7.54 -5.37
N THR A 109 -0.84 -7.73 -6.69
CA THR A 109 -0.66 -9.05 -7.33
C THR A 109 0.70 -9.67 -7.01
N GLN A 110 1.76 -8.85 -6.98
CA GLN A 110 3.10 -9.31 -6.62
C GLN A 110 3.15 -9.73 -5.15
N LEU A 111 2.60 -8.93 -4.23
CA LEU A 111 2.56 -9.29 -2.82
C LEU A 111 1.87 -10.64 -2.61
N GLU A 112 0.73 -10.87 -3.27
CA GLU A 112 -0.04 -12.12 -3.20
C GLU A 112 0.73 -13.36 -3.68
N LYS A 113 1.66 -13.19 -4.63
CA LYS A 113 2.44 -14.29 -5.22
C LYS A 113 3.82 -14.46 -4.59
N SER A 114 4.26 -13.48 -3.81
CA SER A 114 5.60 -13.44 -3.24
C SER A 114 5.69 -14.12 -1.88
N GLU A 115 6.91 -14.38 -1.43
CA GLU A 115 7.21 -14.81 -0.06
C GLU A 115 7.39 -13.61 0.91
N HIS A 116 7.07 -12.39 0.46
CA HIS A 116 7.28 -11.15 1.22
C HIS A 116 6.13 -10.83 2.21
N GLY A 117 5.14 -11.72 2.29
CA GLY A 117 4.03 -11.63 3.22
C GLY A 117 2.69 -11.79 2.53
N THR A 118 1.61 -11.56 3.27
CA THR A 118 0.23 -11.65 2.76
C THR A 118 -0.45 -10.28 2.87
N PRO A 119 -1.34 -9.92 1.91
CA PRO A 119 -2.16 -8.72 2.03
C PRO A 119 -2.90 -8.66 3.37
N ASP A 120 -2.84 -7.51 4.03
CA ASP A 120 -3.57 -7.25 5.28
C ASP A 120 -4.67 -6.19 5.07
N GLN A 121 -5.39 -5.85 6.13
CA GLN A 121 -6.43 -4.81 6.10
C GLN A 121 -5.95 -3.46 5.53
N ILE A 122 -4.65 -3.18 5.64
CA ILE A 122 -4.02 -1.93 5.19
C ILE A 122 -3.68 -2.03 3.73
N THR A 123 -3.22 -3.20 3.26
CA THR A 123 -3.06 -3.48 1.84
C THR A 123 -4.39 -3.29 1.12
N TYR A 124 -5.45 -3.95 1.60
CA TYR A 124 -6.79 -3.82 1.00
C TYR A 124 -7.35 -2.41 1.11
N GLY A 125 -7.27 -1.79 2.29
CA GLY A 125 -7.71 -0.41 2.47
C GLY A 125 -6.95 0.57 1.57
N THR A 126 -5.63 0.42 1.43
CA THR A 126 -4.83 1.30 0.58
C THR A 126 -5.17 1.09 -0.89
N PHE A 127 -5.35 -0.16 -1.34
CA PHE A 127 -5.77 -0.44 -2.72
C PHE A 127 -7.16 0.11 -3.05
N LEU A 128 -8.12 -0.03 -2.12
CA LEU A 128 -9.45 0.57 -2.27
C LEU A 128 -9.37 2.11 -2.35
N LYS A 129 -8.50 2.73 -1.56
CA LYS A 129 -8.23 4.17 -1.66
C LYS A 129 -7.63 4.56 -3.02
N VAL A 130 -6.76 3.73 -3.61
CA VAL A 130 -6.29 3.94 -4.99
C VAL A 130 -7.47 3.93 -5.94
N CYS A 131 -8.38 2.95 -5.85
CA CYS A 131 -9.58 2.89 -6.68
C CYS A 131 -10.45 4.16 -6.52
N ALA A 132 -10.60 4.65 -5.28
CA ALA A 132 -11.39 5.84 -4.99
C ALA A 132 -10.83 7.12 -5.65
N ASN A 133 -9.50 7.23 -5.71
CA ASN A 133 -8.81 8.44 -6.15
C ASN A 133 -8.39 8.41 -7.62
N GLN A 134 -8.11 7.23 -8.17
CA GLN A 134 -7.54 7.05 -9.51
C GLN A 134 -8.55 6.53 -10.52
N MET A 135 -9.79 6.25 -10.12
CA MET A 135 -10.86 5.81 -11.02
C MET A 135 -12.12 6.68 -10.88
N PRO A 136 -12.74 7.09 -12.00
CA PRO A 136 -14.04 7.72 -11.96
C PRO A 136 -15.10 6.76 -11.42
N GLU A 137 -16.18 7.32 -10.88
CA GLU A 137 -17.36 6.54 -10.51
C GLU A 137 -17.97 5.89 -11.74
N GLY A 138 -18.34 4.62 -11.61
CA GLY A 138 -18.89 3.84 -12.72
C GLY A 138 -18.78 2.34 -12.49
N GLU A 139 -19.34 1.59 -13.44
CA GLU A 139 -19.49 0.14 -13.32
C GLU A 139 -18.13 -0.57 -13.15
N THR A 140 -17.09 -0.15 -13.88
CA THR A 140 -15.76 -0.74 -13.77
C THR A 140 -15.17 -0.59 -12.37
N ARG A 141 -15.32 0.58 -11.74
CA ARG A 141 -14.87 0.81 -10.36
C ARG A 141 -15.65 -0.09 -9.41
N ASP A 142 -16.96 -0.16 -9.54
CA ASP A 142 -17.80 -1.04 -8.71
C ASP A 142 -17.42 -2.51 -8.85
N GLN A 143 -17.13 -3.00 -10.06
CA GLN A 143 -16.67 -4.37 -10.30
C GLN A 143 -15.36 -4.66 -9.55
N ILE A 144 -14.36 -3.78 -9.66
CA ILE A 144 -13.08 -3.93 -8.96
C ILE A 144 -13.30 -3.93 -7.44
N VAL A 145 -14.08 -2.99 -6.92
CA VAL A 145 -14.38 -2.88 -5.49
C VAL A 145 -15.06 -4.15 -4.97
N ASN A 146 -16.00 -4.72 -5.73
CA ASN A 146 -16.64 -5.99 -5.40
C ASN A 146 -15.62 -7.15 -5.32
N VAL A 147 -14.71 -7.25 -6.29
CA VAL A 147 -13.69 -8.31 -6.33
C VAL A 147 -12.74 -8.18 -5.14
N VAL A 148 -12.21 -6.97 -4.91
CA VAL A 148 -11.26 -6.67 -3.85
C VAL A 148 -11.89 -6.88 -2.48
N PHE A 149 -13.11 -6.37 -2.24
CA PHE A 149 -13.79 -6.53 -0.96
C PHE A 149 -14.10 -7.99 -0.65
N ARG A 150 -14.60 -8.77 -1.62
CA ARG A 150 -14.83 -10.21 -1.44
C ARG A 150 -13.54 -10.96 -1.11
N LYS A 151 -12.42 -10.58 -1.72
CA LYS A 151 -11.13 -11.17 -1.41
C LYS A 151 -10.67 -10.79 0.00
N CYS A 152 -10.76 -9.52 0.37
CA CYS A 152 -10.48 -9.03 1.72
C CYS A 152 -11.29 -9.79 2.79
N ALA A 153 -12.58 -10.02 2.54
CA ALA A 153 -13.46 -10.83 3.38
C ALA A 153 -13.01 -12.30 3.49
N ARG A 154 -12.67 -12.94 2.37
CA ARG A 154 -12.15 -14.32 2.39
C ARG A 154 -10.81 -14.45 3.13
N ASP A 155 -9.97 -13.43 3.03
CA ASP A 155 -8.67 -13.39 3.71
C ASP A 155 -8.81 -13.01 5.20
N GLY A 156 -10.03 -12.72 5.67
CA GLY A 156 -10.31 -12.34 7.06
C GLY A 156 -9.75 -10.98 7.45
N GLN A 157 -9.61 -10.05 6.49
CA GLN A 157 -8.94 -8.76 6.63
C GLN A 157 -9.86 -7.54 6.61
N VAL A 158 -11.18 -7.71 6.77
CA VAL A 158 -12.14 -6.60 6.81
C VAL A 158 -12.07 -5.90 8.16
N GLY A 159 -11.17 -4.91 8.24
CA GLY A 159 -11.00 -4.02 9.40
C GLY A 159 -11.53 -2.62 9.17
N GLN A 160 -11.28 -1.73 10.14
CA GLN A 160 -11.83 -0.37 10.14
C GLN A 160 -11.42 0.44 8.91
N MET A 161 -10.17 0.26 8.46
CA MET A 161 -9.67 0.97 7.27
C MET A 161 -10.44 0.57 6.02
N VAL A 162 -10.75 -0.72 5.85
CA VAL A 162 -11.52 -1.23 4.70
C VAL A 162 -12.94 -0.66 4.73
N LEU A 163 -13.59 -0.63 5.90
CA LEU A 163 -14.94 -0.05 6.04
C LEU A 163 -14.98 1.44 5.72
N GLN A 164 -13.99 2.21 6.20
CA GLN A 164 -13.87 3.63 5.87
C GLN A 164 -13.75 3.86 4.37
N GLN A 165 -12.95 3.03 3.68
CA GLN A 165 -12.82 3.14 2.23
C GLN A 165 -14.12 2.75 1.53
N MET A 166 -14.76 1.63 1.91
CA MET A 166 -16.04 1.23 1.34
C MET A 166 -17.11 2.32 1.46
N LYS A 167 -17.19 2.99 2.62
CA LYS A 167 -18.11 4.13 2.84
C LYS A 167 -17.80 5.32 1.91
N ALA A 168 -16.52 5.58 1.65
CA ALA A 168 -16.09 6.70 0.81
C ALA A 168 -16.23 6.43 -0.69
N LEU A 169 -16.18 5.16 -1.13
CA LEU A 169 -15.97 4.84 -2.53
C LEU A 169 -17.04 3.97 -3.19
N ALA A 170 -17.81 3.21 -2.41
CA ALA A 170 -18.81 2.29 -2.95
C ALA A 170 -20.08 3.04 -3.36
N SER A 171 -20.66 2.65 -4.50
CA SER A 171 -22.01 3.10 -4.83
C SER A 171 -23.03 2.60 -3.79
N PRO A 172 -24.21 3.25 -3.65
CA PRO A 172 -25.26 2.80 -2.72
C PRO A 172 -25.59 1.32 -2.88
N ALA A 173 -25.69 0.85 -4.12
CA ALA A 173 -25.98 -0.54 -4.45
C ALA A 173 -24.87 -1.50 -3.98
N VAL A 174 -23.59 -1.12 -4.11
CA VAL A 174 -22.47 -1.94 -3.64
C VAL A 174 -22.41 -1.97 -2.11
N TYR A 175 -22.65 -0.83 -1.46
CA TYR A 175 -22.65 -0.75 0.00
C TYR A 175 -23.77 -1.60 0.61
N GLU A 176 -25.00 -1.44 0.12
CA GLU A 176 -26.17 -2.20 0.55
C GLU A 176 -25.98 -3.70 0.34
N LYS A 177 -25.41 -4.09 -0.82
CA LYS A 177 -25.12 -5.50 -1.13
C LYS A 177 -24.22 -6.18 -0.09
N PHE A 178 -23.22 -5.49 0.46
CA PHE A 178 -22.28 -6.09 1.40
C PHE A 178 -22.70 -5.95 2.86
N PHE A 179 -23.36 -4.84 3.22
CA PHE A 179 -23.64 -4.51 4.61
C PHE A 179 -25.12 -4.59 4.99
N GLN A 180 -26.01 -4.76 4.01
CA GLN A 180 -27.49 -4.72 4.20
C GLN A 180 -27.92 -3.43 4.92
N LYS A 181 -27.21 -2.34 4.62
CA LYS A 181 -27.34 -1.03 5.22
C LYS A 181 -27.22 0.04 4.15
N SER A 182 -27.88 1.17 4.38
CA SER A 182 -27.76 2.37 3.55
C SER A 182 -26.39 3.05 3.72
N LEU A 183 -26.02 3.91 2.76
CA LEU A 183 -24.75 4.64 2.79
C LEU A 183 -24.68 5.69 3.91
N ASP A 184 -25.77 6.05 4.57
CA ASP A 184 -25.79 6.94 5.75
C ASP A 184 -25.56 6.17 7.05
N GLU A 185 -25.85 4.87 7.09
CA GLU A 185 -25.66 4.04 8.28
C GLU A 185 -24.21 3.59 8.46
N ASP A 186 -23.67 3.73 9.67
CA ASP A 186 -22.34 3.22 9.98
C ASP A 186 -22.33 1.71 10.24
N VAL A 187 -21.25 1.07 9.83
CA VAL A 187 -20.96 -0.35 10.05
C VAL A 187 -19.82 -0.45 11.06
N ASN A 188 -20.06 -1.14 12.17
CA ASN A 188 -19.01 -1.45 13.13
C ASN A 188 -18.32 -2.76 12.71
N VAL A 189 -16.98 -2.78 12.73
CA VAL A 189 -16.19 -3.99 12.45
C VAL A 189 -16.63 -5.18 13.30
N ASN A 190 -17.02 -4.93 14.56
CA ASN A 190 -17.41 -5.99 15.49
C ASN A 190 -18.72 -6.69 15.10
N ASP A 191 -19.59 -6.01 14.34
CA ASP A 191 -20.87 -6.54 13.89
C ASP A 191 -20.74 -7.41 12.63
N LEU A 192 -19.56 -7.43 12.01
CA LEU A 192 -19.28 -8.23 10.82
C LEU A 192 -19.09 -9.72 11.15
N PRO A 193 -19.36 -10.62 10.18
CA PRO A 193 -19.04 -12.04 10.30
C PRO A 193 -17.60 -12.25 10.78
N LEU A 194 -17.42 -13.14 11.76
CA LEU A 194 -16.10 -13.37 12.37
C LEU A 194 -15.05 -13.76 11.31
N GLU A 195 -15.44 -14.57 10.33
CA GLU A 195 -14.59 -15.00 9.22
C GLU A 195 -14.08 -13.84 8.36
N TRP A 196 -14.78 -12.70 8.31
CA TRP A 196 -14.33 -11.53 7.55
C TRP A 196 -13.26 -10.74 8.27
N ARG A 197 -13.13 -10.88 9.59
CA ARG A 197 -12.26 -10.05 10.45
C ARG A 197 -11.28 -10.84 11.30
N CYS A 198 -11.25 -12.16 11.16
CA CYS A 198 -10.48 -13.06 12.04
C CYS A 198 -8.96 -12.84 11.97
N ASN A 199 -8.45 -12.30 10.86
CA ASN A 199 -7.03 -12.04 10.63
C ASN A 199 -6.65 -10.56 10.77
N VAL A 200 -7.61 -9.70 11.13
CA VAL A 200 -7.40 -8.27 11.39
C VAL A 200 -6.55 -8.11 12.65
N VAL A 201 -5.35 -7.55 12.51
CA VAL A 201 -4.47 -7.22 13.65
C VAL A 201 -4.40 -5.72 13.84
N GLU A 202 -4.71 -5.27 15.06
CA GLU A 202 -4.72 -3.84 15.42
C GLU A 202 -3.67 -3.45 16.48
N GLY A 203 -3.43 -2.14 16.59
CA GLY A 203 -2.67 -1.52 17.67
C GLY A 203 -1.25 -2.05 17.84
N ARG A 204 -0.86 -2.33 19.10
CA ARG A 204 0.50 -2.76 19.47
C ARG A 204 0.88 -4.13 18.89
N LYS A 205 -0.10 -5.03 18.71
CA LYS A 205 0.14 -6.37 18.15
C LYS A 205 0.57 -6.29 16.68
N ARG A 206 0.07 -5.31 15.93
CA ARG A 206 0.45 -5.08 14.53
C ARG A 206 1.90 -4.63 14.37
N ARG A 207 2.35 -3.66 15.18
CA ARG A 207 3.73 -3.14 15.11
C ARG A 207 4.79 -4.24 15.29
N ARG A 208 4.51 -5.25 16.12
CA ARG A 208 5.44 -6.39 16.34
C ARG A 208 5.46 -7.39 15.18
N ARG A 209 4.37 -7.53 14.42
CA ARG A 209 4.25 -8.51 13.33
C ARG A 209 4.97 -8.11 12.04
N HIS A 210 5.24 -6.81 11.85
CA HIS A 210 5.94 -6.30 10.66
C HIS A 210 7.40 -5.91 10.92
N LEU A 211 7.88 -6.03 12.16
CA LEU A 211 9.27 -5.78 12.58
C LEU A 211 10.05 -7.08 12.85
N ALA A 212 9.40 -8.24 12.69
CA ALA A 212 9.94 -9.57 12.85
C ALA A 212 9.87 -10.29 11.51
#